data_AF-A0A3S0LBC8-F1
#
_entry.id   AF-A0A3S0LBC8-F1
#
_cell.length_a   1.000
_cell.length_b   1.000
_cell.length_c   1.000
_cell.angle_alpha   90.00
_cell.angle_beta   90.00
_cell.angle_gamma   90.00
#
_symmetry.space_group_name_H-M   'P 1'
#
loop_
_entity.id
_entity.type
_entity.pdbx_description
1 polymer ?
#
loop_
_entity_poly.entity_id
_entity_poly.type
_entity_poly.pdbx_seq_one_letter_code
_entity_poly.pdbx_strand_id
1 'polypeptide(L)'
;MQRQKGFTLIELVVVIIILGILAVTAAPKFINLQSDARKSTLDGMKGAIQGANSLVYSKAAISGEETKGSADASTTGSVNIGTENPAATNYGYLQSTAAELINAMDLNISNDEDDTVDWYIAEGDDGAKSAQLYQAGSARFGNTTAATNKCYVTYTPATSTTATPTYVVTDDDC
;
A
#
# COMPACT_ATOMS: atom_id res chain seq x y z
N MET A 1 4.84 56.44 -29.32
CA MET A 1 4.00 56.15 -28.14
C MET A 1 3.01 55.07 -28.51
N GLN A 2 3.21 53.83 -28.07
CA GLN A 2 2.18 52.78 -28.21
C GLN A 2 1.05 53.08 -27.23
N ARG A 3 -0.19 53.15 -27.72
CA ARG A 3 -1.38 53.29 -26.87
C ARG A 3 -1.58 51.97 -26.12
N GLN A 4 -1.40 51.97 -24.80
CA GLN A 4 -1.88 50.87 -23.97
C GLN A 4 -3.40 50.81 -24.07
N LYS A 5 -3.93 49.75 -24.68
CA LYS A 5 -5.35 49.41 -24.58
C LYS A 5 -5.57 48.87 -23.16
N GLY A 6 -6.26 49.64 -22.32
CA GLY A 6 -6.71 49.18 -21.01
C GLY A 6 -7.75 48.06 -21.15
N PHE A 7 -7.76 47.15 -20.18
CA PHE A 7 -8.78 46.10 -20.06
C PHE A 7 -10.14 46.74 -19.75
N THR A 8 -11.21 46.32 -20.41
CA THR A 8 -12.56 46.83 -20.13
C THR A 8 -13.17 46.13 -18.91
N LEU A 9 -14.06 46.82 -18.18
CA LEU A 9 -14.75 46.21 -17.04
C LEU A 9 -15.57 44.98 -17.44
N ILE A 10 -16.15 44.99 -18.65
CA ILE A 10 -16.95 43.85 -19.13
C ILE A 10 -16.09 42.63 -19.42
N GLU A 11 -14.87 42.80 -19.96
CA GLU A 11 -13.93 41.69 -20.16
C GLU A 11 -13.58 41.04 -18.82
N LEU A 12 -13.38 41.83 -17.77
CA LEU A 12 -13.06 41.31 -16.44
C LEU A 12 -14.23 40.52 -15.83
N VAL A 13 -15.46 41.03 -15.98
CA VAL A 13 -16.67 40.34 -15.49
C VAL A 13 -16.88 39.01 -16.23
N VAL A 14 -16.75 39.00 -17.56
CA VAL A 14 -16.92 37.78 -18.36
C VAL A 14 -15.89 36.71 -17.98
N VAL A 15 -14.64 37.10 -17.72
CA VAL A 15 -13.60 36.16 -17.28
C VAL A 15 -13.95 35.51 -15.95
N ILE A 16 -14.40 36.28 -14.95
CA ILE A 16 -14.77 35.73 -13.64
C ILE A 16 -15.97 34.77 -13.76
N ILE A 17 -16.96 35.09 -14.60
CA ILE A 17 -18.10 34.21 -14.86
C ILE A 17 -17.63 32.88 -15.48
N ILE A 18 -16.77 32.93 -16.50
CA ILE A 18 -16.23 31.72 -17.14
C ILE A 18 -15.43 30.89 -16.13
N LEU A 19 -14.55 31.52 -15.33
CA LEU A 19 -13.80 30.83 -14.28
C LEU A 19 -14.72 30.20 -13.23
N GLY A 20 -15.83 30.87 -12.87
CA GLY A 20 -16.83 30.33 -11.95
C GLY A 20 -17.50 29.05 -12.47
N ILE A 21 -17.89 29.03 -13.75
CA ILE A 21 -18.51 27.84 -14.38
C ILE A 21 -17.50 26.68 -14.46
N LEU A 22 -16.26 26.98 -14.83
CA LEU A 22 -15.19 25.97 -14.92
C LEU A 22 -14.86 25.40 -13.53
N ALA A 23 -14.83 26.22 -12.48
CA ALA A 23 -14.55 25.77 -11.13
C ALA A 23 -15.61 24.79 -10.60
N VAL A 24 -16.90 25.08 -10.79
CA VAL A 24 -18.01 24.24 -10.31
C VAL A 24 -18.05 22.88 -11.00
N THR A 25 -17.72 22.83 -12.30
CA THR A 25 -17.71 21.57 -13.06
C THR A 25 -16.45 20.73 -12.83
N ALA A 26 -15.32 21.37 -12.52
CA ALA A 26 -14.05 20.68 -12.26
C ALA A 26 -13.97 20.11 -10.83
N ALA A 27 -14.49 20.81 -9.81
CA ALA A 27 -14.32 20.44 -8.41
C ALA A 27 -14.80 19.01 -8.05
N PRO A 28 -16.00 18.53 -8.50
CA PRO A 28 -16.43 17.16 -8.20
C PRO A 28 -15.51 16.09 -8.81
N LYS A 29 -14.99 16.35 -10.01
CA LYS A 29 -14.08 15.42 -10.71
C LYS A 29 -12.72 15.35 -10.01
N PHE A 30 -12.20 16.47 -9.51
CA PHE A 30 -10.94 16.51 -8.77
C PHE A 30 -11.00 15.75 -7.43
N ILE A 31 -12.15 15.71 -6.77
CA ILE A 31 -12.35 14.95 -5.52
C ILE A 31 -12.30 13.44 -5.81
N ASN A 32 -13.05 12.96 -6.81
CA ASN A 32 -13.08 11.53 -7.15
C ASN A 32 -11.73 11.00 -7.67
N LEU A 33 -10.96 11.82 -8.39
CA LEU A 33 -9.64 11.41 -8.91
C LEU A 33 -8.62 11.07 -7.81
N GLN A 34 -8.71 11.70 -6.63
CA GLN A 34 -7.79 11.40 -5.53
C GLN A 34 -8.12 10.05 -4.90
N SER A 35 -9.41 9.77 -4.69
CA SER A 35 -9.91 8.48 -4.19
C SER A 35 -9.52 7.35 -5.14
N ASP A 36 -9.80 7.51 -6.43
CA ASP A 36 -9.46 6.53 -7.47
C ASP A 36 -7.95 6.28 -7.55
N ALA A 37 -7.12 7.34 -7.41
CA ALA A 37 -5.67 7.21 -7.41
C ALA A 37 -5.16 6.45 -6.18
N ARG A 38 -5.72 6.70 -4.99
CA ARG A 38 -5.39 5.96 -3.77
C ARG A 38 -5.77 4.49 -3.91
N LYS A 39 -6.98 4.19 -4.37
CA LYS A 39 -7.44 2.82 -4.63
C LYS A 39 -6.52 2.08 -5.62
N SER A 40 -6.18 2.72 -6.74
CA SER A 40 -5.24 2.13 -7.70
C SER A 40 -3.86 1.86 -7.10
N THR A 41 -3.41 2.69 -6.16
CA THR A 41 -2.14 2.51 -5.46
C THR A 41 -2.20 1.31 -4.49
N LEU A 42 -3.31 1.14 -3.78
CA LEU A 42 -3.57 -0.03 -2.94
C LEU A 42 -3.65 -1.32 -3.76
N ASP A 43 -4.33 -1.31 -4.91
CA ASP A 43 -4.38 -2.45 -5.83
C ASP A 43 -2.99 -2.78 -6.40
N GLY A 44 -2.17 -1.75 -6.67
CA GLY A 44 -0.76 -1.90 -7.07
C GLY A 44 0.07 -2.60 -6.00
N MET A 45 -0.06 -2.15 -4.74
CA MET A 45 0.60 -2.78 -3.59
C MET A 45 0.16 -4.25 -3.45
N LYS A 46 -1.14 -4.53 -3.51
CA LYS A 46 -1.67 -5.90 -3.47
C LYS A 46 -1.03 -6.78 -4.56
N GLY A 47 -0.98 -6.30 -5.79
CA GLY A 47 -0.36 -7.03 -6.91
C GLY A 47 1.12 -7.27 -6.70
N ALA A 48 1.83 -6.30 -6.13
CA ALA A 48 3.25 -6.42 -5.83
C ALA A 48 3.52 -7.50 -4.78
N ILE A 49 2.77 -7.55 -3.67
CA ILE A 49 2.94 -8.60 -2.64
C ILE A 49 2.59 -9.97 -3.23
N GLN A 50 1.54 -10.08 -4.04
CA GLN A 50 1.18 -11.31 -4.74
C GLN A 50 2.30 -11.83 -5.65
N GLY A 51 2.90 -10.93 -6.44
CA GLY A 51 4.02 -11.25 -7.32
C GLY A 51 5.24 -11.73 -6.53
N ALA A 52 5.61 -11.00 -5.48
CA ALA A 52 6.73 -11.36 -4.60
C ALA A 52 6.53 -12.74 -3.97
N ASN A 53 5.33 -13.01 -3.43
CA ASN A 53 5.00 -14.31 -2.85
C ASN A 53 5.04 -15.46 -3.85
N SER A 54 4.65 -15.24 -5.11
CA SER A 54 4.76 -16.27 -6.15
C SER A 54 6.23 -16.66 -6.41
N LEU A 55 7.14 -15.70 -6.40
CA LEU A 55 8.57 -15.94 -6.61
C LEU A 55 9.22 -16.61 -5.39
N VAL A 56 8.90 -16.11 -4.19
CA VAL A 56 9.40 -16.63 -2.91
C VAL A 56 8.93 -18.06 -2.71
N TYR A 57 7.65 -18.36 -2.97
CA TYR A 57 7.11 -19.71 -2.88
C TYR A 57 7.75 -20.68 -3.86
N SER A 58 8.00 -20.23 -5.10
CA SER A 58 8.69 -21.05 -6.10
C SER A 58 10.10 -21.44 -5.62
N LYS A 59 10.82 -20.50 -5.00
CA LYS A 59 12.13 -20.77 -4.39
C LYS A 59 12.02 -21.69 -3.18
N ALA A 60 11.04 -21.47 -2.31
CA ALA A 60 10.80 -22.31 -1.14
C ALA A 60 10.53 -23.75 -1.51
N ALA A 61 9.67 -24.00 -2.50
CA ALA A 61 9.35 -25.33 -2.98
C ALA A 61 10.56 -26.06 -3.59
N ILE A 62 11.46 -25.33 -4.28
CA ILE A 62 12.71 -25.89 -4.81
C ILE A 62 13.68 -26.24 -3.67
N SER A 63 13.71 -25.42 -2.63
CA SER A 63 14.58 -25.59 -1.47
C SER A 63 14.04 -26.56 -0.41
N GLY A 64 12.79 -27.03 -0.53
CA GLY A 64 12.14 -27.91 0.47
C GLY A 64 11.73 -27.17 1.75
N GLU A 65 11.55 -25.85 1.67
CA GLU A 65 11.25 -24.96 2.78
C GLU A 65 9.75 -24.63 2.88
N GLU A 66 8.94 -25.07 1.91
CA GLU A 66 7.51 -24.76 1.80
C GLU A 66 6.64 -25.39 2.90
N THR A 67 7.19 -26.38 3.61
CA THR A 67 6.50 -27.04 4.73
C THR A 67 6.76 -26.39 6.09
N LYS A 68 7.69 -25.43 6.14
CA LYS A 68 8.18 -24.83 7.37
C LYS A 68 7.37 -23.59 7.75
N GLY A 69 6.79 -23.61 8.95
CA GLY A 69 5.97 -22.53 9.48
C GLY A 69 6.76 -21.57 10.38
N SER A 70 6.38 -20.30 10.39
CA SER A 70 7.02 -19.26 11.22
C SER A 70 6.69 -19.38 12.72
N ALA A 71 5.63 -20.11 13.09
CA ALA A 71 5.25 -20.32 14.49
C ALA A 71 6.17 -21.32 15.22
N ASP A 72 6.99 -22.07 14.48
CA ASP A 72 8.01 -22.95 15.04
C ASP A 72 9.38 -22.28 14.89
N ALA A 73 9.82 -21.60 15.94
CA ALA A 73 11.09 -20.87 15.98
C ALA A 73 12.33 -21.75 15.72
N SER A 74 12.20 -23.08 15.80
CA SER A 74 13.29 -24.01 15.49
C SER A 74 13.38 -24.41 14.02
N THR A 75 12.35 -24.07 13.22
CA THR A 75 12.24 -24.49 11.82
C THR A 75 11.77 -23.39 10.87
N THR A 76 11.81 -22.09 11.21
CA THR A 76 11.42 -21.01 10.28
C THR A 76 12.09 -21.18 8.91
N GLY A 77 11.27 -21.25 7.85
CA GLY A 77 11.77 -21.44 6.49
C GLY A 77 12.49 -20.20 5.99
N SER A 78 13.57 -20.36 5.23
CA SER A 78 14.31 -19.24 4.68
C SER A 78 14.81 -19.53 3.28
N VAL A 79 14.65 -18.57 2.37
CA VAL A 79 14.97 -18.75 0.95
C VAL A 79 15.82 -17.61 0.42
N ASN A 80 16.84 -17.96 -0.39
CA ASN A 80 17.65 -16.95 -1.06
C ASN A 80 16.88 -16.37 -2.27
N ILE A 81 16.49 -15.10 -2.14
CA ILE A 81 15.76 -14.35 -3.18
C ILE A 81 16.66 -13.49 -4.08
N GLY A 82 17.99 -13.56 -3.90
CA GLY A 82 18.96 -12.77 -4.68
C GLY A 82 19.33 -11.43 -4.05
N THR A 83 18.95 -11.21 -2.78
CA THR A 83 19.33 -10.05 -1.98
C THR A 83 20.42 -10.42 -0.96
N GLU A 84 20.92 -9.43 -0.22
CA GLU A 84 21.96 -9.64 0.81
C GLU A 84 21.50 -10.58 1.93
N ASN A 85 20.21 -10.51 2.29
CA ASN A 85 19.61 -11.33 3.34
C ASN A 85 18.58 -12.31 2.76
N PRO A 86 18.64 -13.61 3.10
CA PRO A 86 17.57 -14.55 2.76
C PRO A 86 16.20 -14.08 3.27
N ALA A 87 15.14 -14.33 2.51
CA ALA A 87 13.79 -14.01 2.94
C ALA A 87 13.28 -15.06 3.94
N ALA A 88 12.81 -14.63 5.09
CA ALA A 88 12.09 -15.47 6.04
C ALA A 88 10.68 -15.77 5.51
N THR A 89 10.29 -17.04 5.63
CA THR A 89 9.03 -17.54 5.07
C THR A 89 8.16 -18.19 6.13
N ASN A 90 6.87 -18.23 5.84
CA ASN A 90 5.86 -18.96 6.57
C ASN A 90 5.11 -19.85 5.56
N TYR A 91 5.34 -21.16 5.64
CA TYR A 91 4.87 -22.15 4.68
C TYR A 91 5.24 -21.79 3.22
N GLY A 92 6.48 -21.33 3.04
CA GLY A 92 7.04 -20.93 1.75
C GLY A 92 6.64 -19.53 1.24
N TYR A 93 5.77 -18.81 1.93
CA TYR A 93 5.40 -17.43 1.58
C TYR A 93 6.07 -16.42 2.49
N LEU A 94 6.19 -15.15 2.08
CA LEU A 94 6.78 -14.09 2.89
C LEU A 94 6.05 -13.94 4.23
N GLN A 95 6.81 -13.63 5.28
CA GLN A 95 6.23 -13.13 6.51
C GLN A 95 5.72 -11.69 6.30
N SER A 96 4.83 -11.24 7.17
CA SER A 96 4.19 -9.93 7.09
C SER A 96 5.03 -8.79 7.65
N THR A 97 6.28 -9.04 8.03
CA THR A 97 7.13 -8.04 8.69
C THR A 97 7.63 -7.00 7.70
N ALA A 98 7.88 -5.78 8.19
CA ALA A 98 8.48 -4.72 7.40
C ALA A 98 9.77 -5.19 6.73
N ALA A 99 10.65 -5.86 7.49
CA ALA A 99 11.94 -6.34 7.02
C ALA A 99 11.81 -7.30 5.82
N GLU A 100 10.89 -8.26 5.87
CA GLU A 100 10.72 -9.24 4.79
C GLU A 100 10.08 -8.64 3.55
N LEU A 101 9.12 -7.74 3.72
CA LEU A 101 8.49 -7.05 2.59
C LEU A 101 9.46 -6.07 1.92
N ILE A 102 10.27 -5.33 2.68
CA ILE A 102 11.34 -4.47 2.14
C ILE A 102 12.34 -5.32 1.36
N ASN A 103 12.79 -6.43 1.94
CA ASN A 103 13.76 -7.34 1.32
C ASN A 103 13.23 -7.91 -0.01
N ALA A 104 11.96 -8.33 -0.05
CA ALA A 104 11.41 -9.00 -1.23
C ALA A 104 10.89 -8.06 -2.32
N MET A 105 10.55 -6.82 -1.99
CA MET A 105 9.83 -5.91 -2.89
C MET A 105 10.54 -4.58 -3.17
N ASP A 106 11.67 -4.30 -2.50
CA ASP A 106 12.39 -3.02 -2.61
C ASP A 106 11.47 -1.81 -2.35
N LEU A 107 10.71 -1.89 -1.26
CA LEU A 107 9.78 -0.85 -0.85
C LEU A 107 10.34 -0.02 0.30
N ASN A 108 9.95 1.25 0.36
CA ASN A 108 10.21 2.13 1.49
C ASN A 108 9.06 2.01 2.52
N ILE A 109 9.18 1.06 3.45
CA ILE A 109 8.20 0.74 4.49
C ILE A 109 8.77 1.03 5.89
N SER A 110 7.95 1.56 6.79
CA SER A 110 8.28 1.64 8.23
C SER A 110 7.18 1.03 9.11
N ASN A 111 7.59 0.45 10.24
CA ASN A 111 6.72 0.04 11.35
C ASN A 111 6.32 1.23 12.26
N ASP A 112 6.96 2.37 12.07
CA ASP A 112 6.72 3.62 12.80
C ASP A 112 6.09 4.67 11.88
N GLU A 113 5.20 5.49 12.44
CA GLU A 113 4.61 6.61 11.73
C GLU A 113 5.68 7.67 11.44
N ASP A 114 6.32 7.55 10.29
CA ASP A 114 7.26 8.54 9.77
C ASP A 114 6.76 9.06 8.41
N ASP A 115 6.77 10.37 8.24
CA ASP A 115 6.41 11.01 6.97
C ASP A 115 7.54 10.89 5.92
N THR A 116 8.65 10.22 6.26
CA THR A 116 9.77 9.95 5.35
C THR A 116 9.62 8.66 4.55
N VAL A 117 8.64 7.81 4.90
CA VAL A 117 8.38 6.56 4.18
C VAL A 117 7.14 6.65 3.29
N ASP A 118 7.11 5.83 2.24
CA ASP A 118 5.95 5.78 1.32
C ASP A 118 4.79 4.98 1.91
N TRP A 119 5.14 3.98 2.73
CA TRP A 119 4.20 3.04 3.32
C TRP A 119 4.48 2.81 4.79
N TYR A 120 3.42 2.72 5.55
CA TYR A 120 3.45 2.32 6.94
C TYR A 120 2.85 0.92 7.09
N ILE A 121 3.40 0.10 7.97
CA ILE A 121 2.89 -1.23 8.27
C ILE A 121 2.50 -1.36 9.74
N ALA A 122 1.27 -1.80 9.98
CA ALA A 122 0.80 -2.25 11.29
C ALA A 122 0.67 -3.78 11.25
N GLU A 123 1.48 -4.48 12.03
CA GLU A 123 1.46 -5.95 12.12
C GLU A 123 1.05 -6.45 13.51
N GLY A 124 0.63 -7.72 13.58
CA GLY A 124 0.49 -8.43 14.85
C GLY A 124 1.81 -9.02 15.34
N ASP A 125 1.86 -9.43 16.61
CA ASP A 125 3.08 -9.78 17.39
C ASP A 125 4.19 -10.68 16.79
N ASP A 126 4.03 -11.37 15.63
CA ASP A 126 4.98 -12.41 15.20
C ASP A 126 5.20 -12.64 13.68
N GLY A 127 4.86 -11.70 12.79
CA GLY A 127 5.14 -11.82 11.34
C GLY A 127 4.38 -12.94 10.59
N ALA A 128 3.72 -13.85 11.31
CA ALA A 128 2.77 -14.83 10.79
C ALA A 128 1.33 -14.30 10.80
N LYS A 129 1.07 -13.28 11.62
CA LYS A 129 -0.21 -12.57 11.70
C LYS A 129 -0.43 -11.67 10.49
N SER A 130 -1.66 -11.21 10.32
CA SER A 130 -1.97 -10.24 9.26
C SER A 130 -1.27 -8.91 9.53
N ALA A 131 -0.77 -8.28 8.46
CA ALA A 131 -0.32 -6.90 8.48
C ALA A 131 -1.19 -6.02 7.59
N GLN A 132 -1.36 -4.79 8.02
CA GLN A 132 -2.08 -3.75 7.29
C GLN A 132 -1.08 -2.71 6.79
N LEU A 133 -1.06 -2.50 5.48
CA LEU A 133 -0.19 -1.54 4.81
C LEU A 133 -1.00 -0.29 4.43
N TYR A 134 -0.57 0.84 4.96
CA TYR A 134 -1.17 2.15 4.76
C TYR A 134 -0.24 3.01 3.91
N GLN A 135 -0.78 3.72 2.92
CA GLN A 135 0.00 4.72 2.20
C GLN A 135 0.26 5.93 3.11
N ALA A 136 1.44 6.53 3.02
CA ALA A 136 1.73 7.78 3.72
C ALA A 136 0.68 8.86 3.39
N GLY A 137 0.25 9.61 4.42
CA GLY A 137 -0.81 10.61 4.30
C GLY A 137 -2.24 10.06 4.08
N SER A 138 -2.48 8.76 4.33
CA SER A 138 -3.83 8.20 4.49
C SER A 138 -4.32 8.32 5.94
N ALA A 139 -5.65 8.36 6.14
CA ALA A 139 -6.24 8.37 7.47
C ALA A 139 -5.88 7.07 8.20
N ARG A 140 -5.19 7.21 9.35
CA ARG A 140 -4.58 6.09 10.08
C ARG A 140 -5.57 5.37 10.98
N PHE A 141 -5.24 4.12 11.31
CA PHE A 141 -5.80 3.41 12.45
C PHE A 141 -5.04 3.79 13.73
N GLY A 142 -5.56 4.77 14.46
CA GLY A 142 -4.99 5.24 15.73
C GLY A 142 -6.06 5.82 16.66
N ASN A 143 -6.65 4.95 17.48
CA ASN A 143 -7.50 5.25 18.65
C ASN A 143 -8.66 6.25 18.47
N THR A 144 -9.60 5.96 17.57
CA THR A 144 -11.01 5.96 17.94
C THR A 144 -11.67 4.86 17.12
N THR A 145 -12.62 4.14 17.70
CA THR A 145 -13.39 3.05 17.10
C THR A 145 -14.31 3.51 15.93
N ALA A 146 -13.93 4.58 15.23
CA ALA A 146 -14.76 5.33 14.28
C ALA A 146 -13.92 6.09 13.22
N ALA A 147 -12.76 5.58 12.80
CA ALA A 147 -12.22 6.02 11.51
C ALA A 147 -13.17 5.50 10.42
N THR A 148 -14.09 6.35 9.95
CA THR A 148 -15.02 6.03 8.86
C THR A 148 -14.29 5.69 7.56
N ASN A 149 -13.07 6.19 7.41
CA ASN A 149 -12.28 6.06 6.19
C ASN A 149 -11.19 5.01 6.39
N LYS A 150 -11.24 3.91 5.65
CA LYS A 150 -10.30 2.80 5.69
C LYS A 150 -9.60 2.68 4.34
N CYS A 151 -8.30 2.96 4.32
CA CYS A 151 -7.48 2.94 3.10
C CYS A 151 -6.20 2.14 3.32
N TYR A 152 -6.30 0.82 3.18
CA TYR A 152 -5.15 -0.06 3.41
C TYR A 152 -5.27 -1.38 2.67
N VAL A 153 -4.11 -2.04 2.52
CA VAL A 153 -4.03 -3.43 2.07
C VAL A 153 -3.78 -4.30 3.29
N THR A 154 -4.63 -5.29 3.52
CA THR A 154 -4.36 -6.35 4.50
C THR A 154 -3.68 -7.51 3.79
N TYR A 155 -2.47 -7.83 4.22
CA TYR A 155 -1.74 -9.03 3.86
C TYR A 155 -1.84 -10.04 5.01
N THR A 156 -2.31 -11.25 4.73
CA THR A 156 -2.29 -12.36 5.70
C THR A 156 -1.41 -13.48 5.15
N PRO A 157 -0.28 -13.79 5.80
CA PRO A 157 0.56 -14.92 5.43
C PRO A 157 -0.18 -16.27 5.46
N ALA A 158 0.38 -17.28 4.81
CA ALA A 158 -0.11 -18.64 4.90
C ALA A 158 0.00 -19.17 6.34
N THR A 159 -1.02 -19.89 6.82
CA THR A 159 -1.05 -20.45 8.18
C THR A 159 -0.82 -21.97 8.22
N SER A 160 -0.72 -22.61 7.06
CA SER A 160 -0.43 -24.04 6.90
C SER A 160 0.04 -24.32 5.47
N THR A 161 0.52 -25.55 5.21
CA THR A 161 0.90 -26.02 3.87
C THR A 161 -0.24 -26.06 2.86
N THR A 162 -1.49 -26.03 3.32
CA THR A 162 -2.69 -26.05 2.47
C THR A 162 -3.38 -24.68 2.38
N ALA A 163 -2.98 -23.71 3.20
CA ALA A 163 -3.56 -22.38 3.21
C ALA A 163 -2.69 -21.44 2.36
N THR A 164 -3.30 -20.74 1.41
CA THR A 164 -2.60 -19.70 0.65
C THR A 164 -2.71 -18.35 1.34
N PRO A 165 -1.75 -17.43 1.16
CA PRO A 165 -1.86 -16.07 1.68
C PRO A 165 -3.06 -15.33 1.11
N THR A 166 -3.61 -14.38 1.87
CA THR A 166 -4.73 -13.53 1.44
C THR A 166 -4.31 -12.08 1.32
N TYR A 167 -4.93 -11.37 0.37
CA TYR A 167 -4.60 -9.99 0.03
C TYR A 167 -5.91 -9.22 -0.19
N VAL A 168 -6.25 -8.36 0.76
CA VAL A 168 -7.54 -7.66 0.77
C VAL A 168 -7.30 -6.16 0.78
N VAL A 169 -7.81 -5.47 -0.23
CA VAL A 169 -7.84 -3.99 -0.26
C VAL A 169 -9.10 -3.56 0.47
N THR A 170 -8.95 -2.65 1.43
CA THR A 170 -10.07 -1.96 2.09
C THR A 170 -9.98 -0.49 1.70
N ASP A 171 -11.04 0.02 1.07
CA ASP A 171 -11.09 1.34 0.43
C ASP A 171 -12.32 2.17 0.82
N ASP A 172 -12.89 1.94 2.02
CA ASP A 172 -14.01 2.71 2.55
C ASP A 172 -13.60 4.21 2.64
N ASP A 173 -14.21 5.09 1.85
CA ASP A 173 -13.95 6.55 1.84
C ASP A 173 -12.46 6.97 1.76
N CYS A 174 -11.70 6.31 0.88
CA CYS A 174 -10.47 6.91 0.33
C CYS A 174 -10.79 8.11 -0.58
#